data_AF-A0A2T7CCB9-F1
#
_entry.id   AF-A0A2T7CCB9-F1
#
_cell.length_a   1.000
_cell.length_b   1.000
_cell.length_c   1.000
_cell.angle_alpha   90.00
_cell.angle_beta   90.00
_cell.angle_gamma   90.00
#
_symmetry.space_group_name_H-M   'P 1'
#
loop_
_entity.id
_entity.type
_entity.pdbx_description
1 polymer ?
#
loop_
_entity_poly.entity_id
_entity_poly.type
_entity_poly.pdbx_seq_one_letter_code
_entity_poly.pdbx_strand_id
1 'polypeptide(L)'
;MAAAETETAAALQAEVSALRMRVQELERENQNLAKAASSCTCRFKDDSVRSVAVASSCLYGSNPEARHNGKFHQSSPLEKDLSAPFYHSIISTENEIQRNRNVEGNGLPDDSSKRTKRRGRQDGTLSHCSKRLVALKVMYFGQRFYGFSSEGNTEPTVESEIFKALERAKLMVGSRKESCYSRCGRTDKGVSASGQVVISLYLRSNIKDVGGDMQNERSEIDYVKVLNRILPQDIRVLGWCPVPADFHARFTCLSREYKYLFWKGDLDILEMQRAASKFVGEHDFRNFCKMDAANVSNYRRRITEFTISACGKRSNNDELCYMTIKGTAFLWHQVRCMVAVLFLIGQGLESPSVVDSLLDITKTPRKPQYKMAAELPLILRSCLFDQTDFMCSSDASRSLTEHLNDQYHHYMLQAEIFHEALNCLPFPESNSLETLQKKRNHIPLLSRQTEPSYEERIAKVKTKLTDNLSIAS
;
A
#
# COMPACT_ATOMS: atom_id res chain seq x y z
N MET A 1 -36.62 31.53 -38.88
CA MET A 1 -36.18 30.21 -38.37
C MET A 1 -35.50 29.38 -39.44
N ALA A 2 -36.12 29.11 -40.61
CA ALA A 2 -35.50 28.30 -41.68
C ALA A 2 -34.15 28.83 -42.23
N ALA A 3 -33.90 30.15 -42.20
CA ALA A 3 -32.63 30.74 -42.65
C ALA A 3 -31.47 30.56 -41.63
N ALA A 4 -31.78 30.44 -40.34
CA ALA A 4 -30.75 30.27 -39.30
C ALA A 4 -30.31 28.80 -39.15
N GLU A 5 -31.20 27.86 -39.46
CA GLU A 5 -30.91 26.41 -39.46
C GLU A 5 -30.05 25.98 -40.66
N THR A 6 -30.17 26.68 -41.79
CA THR A 6 -29.36 26.41 -43.00
C THR A 6 -27.93 26.93 -42.85
N GLU A 7 -27.73 28.05 -42.17
CA GLU A 7 -26.42 28.66 -41.92
C GLU A 7 -25.59 27.86 -40.89
N THR A 8 -26.26 27.31 -39.87
CA THR A 8 -25.63 26.43 -38.86
C THR A 8 -25.28 25.05 -39.43
N ALA A 9 -26.12 24.49 -40.31
CA ALA A 9 -25.82 23.24 -41.00
C ALA A 9 -24.60 23.37 -41.94
N ALA A 10 -24.47 24.48 -42.66
CA ALA A 10 -23.33 24.74 -43.53
C ALA A 10 -22.01 24.88 -42.75
N ALA A 11 -22.04 25.53 -41.57
CA ALA A 11 -20.88 25.66 -40.70
C ALA A 11 -20.40 24.30 -40.15
N LEU A 12 -21.34 23.48 -39.67
CA LEU A 12 -21.04 22.11 -39.20
C LEU A 12 -20.45 21.24 -40.32
N GLN A 13 -20.96 21.38 -41.55
CA GLN A 13 -20.49 20.61 -42.69
C GLN A 13 -19.08 21.03 -43.15
N ALA A 14 -18.74 22.31 -43.01
CA ALA A 14 -17.38 22.80 -43.22
C ALA A 14 -16.41 22.26 -42.15
N GLU A 15 -16.81 22.22 -40.88
CA GLU A 15 -16.00 21.70 -39.78
C GLU A 15 -15.75 20.19 -39.90
N VAL A 16 -16.79 19.42 -40.25
CA VAL A 16 -16.64 17.97 -40.54
C VAL A 16 -15.71 17.72 -41.72
N SER A 17 -15.75 18.58 -42.75
CA SER A 17 -14.86 18.47 -43.91
C SER A 17 -13.40 18.78 -43.54
N ALA A 18 -13.17 19.79 -42.69
CA ALA A 18 -11.84 20.12 -42.18
C ALA A 18 -11.26 18.98 -41.32
N LEU A 19 -12.08 18.36 -40.46
CA LEU A 19 -11.67 17.22 -39.63
C LEU A 19 -11.31 16.00 -40.50
N ARG A 20 -12.08 15.72 -41.57
CA ARG A 20 -11.77 14.63 -42.50
C ARG A 20 -10.43 14.81 -43.20
N MET A 21 -10.11 16.04 -43.62
CA MET A 21 -8.80 16.36 -44.22
C MET A 21 -7.67 16.14 -43.22
N ARG A 22 -7.85 16.52 -41.94
CA ARG A 22 -6.84 16.31 -40.90
C ARG A 22 -6.60 14.83 -40.59
N VAL A 23 -7.65 14.01 -40.60
CA VAL A 23 -7.52 12.55 -40.42
C VAL A 23 -6.71 11.94 -41.56
N GLN A 24 -6.98 12.32 -42.83
CA GLN A 24 -6.22 11.83 -43.98
C GLN A 24 -4.74 12.24 -43.92
N GLU A 25 -4.44 13.43 -43.42
CA GLU A 25 -3.07 13.90 -43.22
C GLU A 25 -2.33 13.06 -42.16
N LEU A 26 -2.98 12.79 -41.02
CA LEU A 26 -2.43 11.95 -39.96
C LEU A 26 -2.23 10.49 -40.41
N GLU A 27 -3.13 9.96 -41.22
CA GLU A 27 -2.97 8.62 -41.83
C GLU A 27 -1.75 8.57 -42.75
N ARG A 28 -1.49 9.65 -43.51
CA ARG A 28 -0.31 9.76 -44.37
C ARG A 28 0.99 9.87 -43.56
N GLU A 29 0.98 10.64 -42.47
CA GLU A 29 2.12 10.72 -41.53
C GLU A 29 2.41 9.36 -40.89
N ASN A 30 1.39 8.65 -40.42
CA ASN A 30 1.54 7.31 -39.86
C ASN A 30 2.11 6.31 -40.88
N GLN A 31 1.67 6.37 -42.13
CA GLN A 31 2.25 5.54 -43.20
C GLN A 31 3.72 5.89 -43.47
N ASN A 32 4.10 7.16 -43.39
CA ASN A 32 5.49 7.60 -43.53
C ASN A 32 6.35 7.13 -42.35
N LEU A 33 5.84 7.21 -41.12
CA LEU A 33 6.53 6.69 -39.93
C LEU A 33 6.69 5.17 -39.98
N ALA A 34 5.67 4.44 -40.45
CA ALA A 34 5.74 3.00 -40.64
C ALA A 34 6.80 2.61 -41.69
N LYS A 35 6.91 3.37 -42.79
CA LYS A 35 7.98 3.21 -43.80
C LYS A 35 9.37 3.55 -43.24
N ALA A 36 9.48 4.59 -42.42
CA ALA A 36 10.73 4.94 -41.75
C ALA A 36 11.17 3.84 -40.79
N ALA A 37 10.23 3.28 -40.01
CA ALA A 37 10.47 2.16 -39.11
C ALA A 37 10.88 0.88 -39.86
N SER A 38 10.28 0.59 -41.02
CA SER A 38 10.66 -0.58 -41.84
C SER A 38 11.98 -0.41 -42.60
N SER A 39 12.42 0.82 -42.84
CA SER A 39 13.72 1.13 -43.46
C SER A 39 14.90 1.19 -42.46
N CYS A 40 14.62 1.11 -41.17
CA CYS A 40 15.63 1.24 -40.13
C CYS A 40 16.42 -0.06 -39.96
N THR A 41 17.71 -0.03 -40.29
CA THR A 41 18.66 -1.17 -40.19
C THR A 41 19.44 -1.17 -38.87
N CYS A 42 18.81 -0.75 -37.77
CA CYS A 42 19.42 -0.89 -36.45
C CYS A 42 19.42 -2.37 -36.04
N ARG A 43 20.60 -3.01 -36.15
CA ARG A 43 20.88 -4.37 -35.69
C ARG A 43 20.59 -4.50 -34.18
N PHE A 44 19.40 -4.98 -33.83
CA PHE A 44 19.15 -5.62 -32.55
C PHE A 44 19.47 -7.11 -32.69
N LYS A 45 20.44 -7.58 -31.89
CA LYS A 45 20.66 -9.01 -31.68
C LYS A 45 19.43 -9.56 -30.95
N ASP A 46 18.89 -10.64 -31.50
CA ASP A 46 17.80 -11.43 -30.95
C ASP A 46 18.03 -11.79 -29.48
N ASP A 47 16.97 -11.65 -28.68
CA ASP A 47 16.52 -12.74 -27.81
C ASP A 47 14.98 -12.71 -27.68
N SER A 48 14.41 -13.89 -27.78
CA SER A 48 13.02 -14.20 -28.09
C SER A 48 11.97 -13.65 -27.10
N VAL A 49 11.01 -12.87 -27.61
CA VAL A 49 9.67 -12.72 -27.00
C VAL A 49 8.61 -12.84 -28.09
N ARG A 50 7.81 -13.91 -28.01
CA ARG A 50 6.60 -14.12 -28.80
C ARG A 50 5.59 -13.01 -28.53
N SER A 51 5.14 -12.37 -29.59
CA SER A 51 4.05 -11.39 -29.63
C SER A 51 2.70 -12.05 -29.27
N VAL A 52 2.00 -11.47 -28.28
CA VAL A 52 0.56 -11.69 -28.10
C VAL A 52 -0.16 -10.57 -28.85
N ALA A 53 -0.75 -10.92 -29.99
CA ALA A 53 -1.63 -10.04 -30.74
C ALA A 53 -3.00 -9.99 -30.06
N VAL A 54 -3.41 -8.80 -29.64
CA VAL A 54 -4.76 -8.49 -29.16
C VAL A 54 -5.63 -8.26 -30.39
N ALA A 55 -6.48 -9.22 -30.73
CA ALA A 55 -7.52 -9.06 -31.73
C ALA A 55 -8.79 -8.53 -31.05
N SER A 56 -9.10 -7.26 -31.30
CA SER A 56 -10.42 -6.67 -31.08
C SER A 56 -11.15 -6.68 -32.42
N SER A 57 -12.26 -7.43 -32.51
CA SER A 57 -13.20 -7.28 -33.62
C SER A 57 -14.61 -7.55 -33.13
N CYS A 58 -15.36 -6.49 -32.87
CA CYS A 58 -16.80 -6.48 -33.08
C CYS A 58 -17.06 -6.55 -34.59
N LEU A 59 -18.01 -7.35 -35.05
CA LEU A 59 -19.04 -6.94 -36.00
C LEU A 59 -20.13 -8.02 -36.12
N TYR A 60 -21.37 -7.53 -36.14
CA TYR A 60 -22.64 -8.17 -36.39
C TYR A 60 -22.71 -8.92 -37.74
N GLY A 61 -23.56 -9.96 -37.82
CA GLY A 61 -24.39 -10.21 -39.00
C GLY A 61 -24.39 -11.61 -39.62
N SER A 62 -25.48 -12.36 -39.36
CA SER A 62 -26.24 -13.19 -40.32
C SER A 62 -25.74 -14.60 -40.72
N ASN A 63 -26.54 -15.60 -40.32
CA ASN A 63 -26.66 -16.99 -40.80
C ASN A 63 -27.20 -17.07 -42.26
N PRO A 64 -27.45 -18.26 -42.90
CA PRO A 64 -26.96 -19.65 -42.70
C PRO A 64 -26.60 -20.38 -44.04
N GLU A 65 -26.09 -21.64 -43.99
CA GLU A 65 -26.56 -22.82 -44.76
C GLU A 65 -25.53 -23.97 -44.95
N ALA A 66 -26.10 -25.20 -45.00
CA ALA A 66 -25.62 -26.48 -45.59
C ALA A 66 -24.48 -27.26 -44.89
N ARG A 67 -24.78 -28.36 -44.17
CA ARG A 67 -24.95 -29.77 -44.64
C ARG A 67 -23.73 -30.37 -45.34
N HIS A 68 -22.98 -31.28 -44.68
CA HIS A 68 -23.09 -32.73 -44.93
C HIS A 68 -22.17 -33.61 -44.05
N ASN A 69 -22.77 -34.70 -43.59
CA ASN A 69 -22.29 -35.95 -42.99
C ASN A 69 -20.85 -36.45 -43.26
N GLY A 70 -20.29 -37.09 -42.23
CA GLY A 70 -19.26 -38.13 -42.35
C GLY A 70 -18.95 -38.78 -41.00
N LYS A 71 -19.69 -39.84 -40.65
CA LYS A 71 -19.53 -40.68 -39.46
C LYS A 71 -18.18 -41.39 -39.43
N PHE A 72 -17.55 -41.54 -38.26
CA PHE A 72 -17.07 -42.85 -37.81
C PHE A 72 -17.05 -42.97 -36.27
N HIS A 73 -17.69 -44.06 -35.84
CA HIS A 73 -17.74 -44.75 -34.54
C HIS A 73 -16.38 -44.84 -33.79
N GLN A 74 -16.25 -45.11 -32.49
CA GLN A 74 -17.13 -45.25 -31.32
C GLN A 74 -16.24 -45.83 -30.20
N SER A 75 -16.16 -45.18 -29.03
CA SER A 75 -15.99 -45.87 -27.73
C SER A 75 -16.17 -44.87 -26.58
N SER A 76 -17.35 -44.92 -25.97
CA SER A 76 -17.67 -44.39 -24.64
C SER A 76 -17.46 -45.51 -23.60
N PRO A 77 -17.90 -45.40 -22.32
CA PRO A 77 -18.22 -44.23 -21.50
C PRO A 77 -17.57 -44.30 -20.10
N LEU A 78 -17.58 -43.19 -19.34
CA LEU A 78 -17.94 -43.23 -17.92
C LEU A 78 -18.26 -41.82 -17.43
N GLU A 79 -19.57 -41.56 -17.37
CA GLU A 79 -20.19 -40.49 -16.60
C GLU A 79 -19.91 -40.68 -15.11
N LYS A 80 -19.70 -39.58 -14.38
CA LYS A 80 -20.55 -39.29 -13.23
C LYS A 80 -20.52 -37.82 -12.84
N ASP A 81 -21.74 -37.35 -12.69
CA ASP A 81 -22.24 -36.03 -12.42
C ASP A 81 -22.08 -35.55 -10.96
N LEU A 82 -22.16 -34.23 -10.84
CA LEU A 82 -22.84 -33.44 -9.80
C LEU A 82 -22.33 -33.52 -8.34
N SER A 83 -21.79 -32.39 -7.85
CA SER A 83 -22.47 -31.46 -6.91
C SER A 83 -21.50 -30.74 -5.96
N ALA A 84 -21.71 -29.43 -5.82
CA ALA A 84 -21.08 -28.46 -4.90
C ALA A 84 -21.49 -28.73 -3.42
N PRO A 85 -21.07 -27.97 -2.35
CA PRO A 85 -20.58 -26.58 -2.36
C PRO A 85 -19.50 -26.16 -1.32
N PHE A 86 -19.04 -24.91 -1.50
CA PHE A 86 -18.54 -23.92 -0.52
C PHE A 86 -18.28 -24.33 0.94
N TYR A 87 -17.11 -23.96 1.47
CA TYR A 87 -17.02 -23.29 2.78
C TYR A 87 -15.85 -22.29 2.85
N HIS A 88 -16.22 -21.08 3.24
CA HIS A 88 -15.40 -19.97 3.70
C HIS A 88 -14.91 -20.33 5.11
N SER A 89 -13.60 -20.46 5.36
CA SER A 89 -13.10 -20.64 6.74
C SER A 89 -12.48 -19.35 7.28
N ILE A 90 -13.28 -18.72 8.12
CA ILE A 90 -12.86 -17.80 9.17
C ILE A 90 -11.93 -18.59 10.10
N ILE A 91 -10.67 -18.19 10.21
CA ILE A 91 -9.76 -18.73 11.23
C ILE A 91 -10.04 -17.95 12.52
N SER A 92 -10.95 -18.48 13.33
CA SER A 92 -11.03 -18.18 14.76
C SER A 92 -10.01 -19.04 15.48
N THR A 93 -9.05 -18.39 16.14
CA THR A 93 -8.12 -19.01 17.07
C THR A 93 -8.84 -19.31 18.38
N GLU A 94 -8.98 -20.58 18.70
CA GLU A 94 -9.14 -21.07 20.07
C GLU A 94 -8.67 -22.53 20.06
N ASN A 95 -7.63 -22.85 20.83
CA ASN A 95 -7.54 -24.17 21.42
C ASN A 95 -6.77 -24.11 22.73
N GLU A 96 -7.54 -24.47 23.75
CA GLU A 96 -7.21 -24.52 25.15
C GLU A 96 -6.23 -25.64 25.47
N ILE A 97 -5.54 -25.35 26.57
CA ILE A 97 -4.81 -26.25 27.45
C ILE A 97 -5.71 -27.41 27.89
N GLN A 98 -5.26 -28.65 27.73
CA GLN A 98 -5.64 -29.72 28.65
C GLN A 98 -4.47 -30.66 28.95
N ARG A 99 -4.16 -30.69 30.25
CA ARG A 99 -3.27 -31.63 30.95
C ARG A 99 -3.88 -33.03 30.92
N ASN A 100 -3.05 -34.08 30.94
CA ASN A 100 -3.31 -35.21 31.84
C ASN A 100 -2.04 -36.00 32.21
N ARG A 101 -2.07 -36.49 33.45
CA ARG A 101 -1.00 -37.10 34.25
C ARG A 101 -0.85 -38.61 34.03
N ASN A 102 0.37 -39.08 34.27
CA ASN A 102 0.89 -40.38 34.73
C ASN A 102 -0.07 -41.57 34.96
N VAL A 103 0.33 -42.75 34.45
CA VAL A 103 0.26 -44.06 35.13
C VAL A 103 1.47 -44.92 34.70
N GLU A 104 2.11 -45.60 35.67
CA GLU A 104 3.26 -46.50 35.57
C GLU A 104 2.91 -47.93 35.12
N GLY A 105 3.88 -48.68 34.57
CA GLY A 105 3.78 -50.13 34.35
C GLY A 105 5.00 -50.74 33.66
N ASN A 106 5.69 -51.65 34.37
CA ASN A 106 7.00 -52.29 34.10
C ASN A 106 7.07 -53.25 32.89
N GLY A 107 8.30 -53.45 32.35
CA GLY A 107 8.72 -54.69 31.66
C GLY A 107 9.80 -54.55 30.57
N LEU A 108 11.05 -54.96 30.87
CA LEU A 108 12.17 -55.24 29.93
C LEU A 108 12.15 -56.76 29.52
N PRO A 109 13.01 -57.32 28.62
CA PRO A 109 14.23 -56.77 27.99
C PRO A 109 14.49 -57.08 26.48
N ASP A 110 15.49 -56.35 25.93
CA ASP A 110 16.56 -56.70 24.97
C ASP A 110 16.25 -57.21 23.53
N ASP A 111 16.67 -56.43 22.52
CA ASP A 111 17.75 -56.85 21.61
C ASP A 111 18.33 -55.66 20.83
N SER A 112 19.63 -55.78 20.59
CA SER A 112 20.62 -54.82 20.18
C SER A 112 20.77 -54.71 18.65
N SER A 113 20.75 -53.48 18.10
CA SER A 113 21.48 -53.19 16.85
C SER A 113 21.85 -51.72 16.69
N LYS A 114 23.13 -51.45 17.02
CA LYS A 114 24.06 -50.43 16.50
C LYS A 114 23.45 -49.24 15.73
N ARG A 115 23.07 -48.19 16.47
CA ARG A 115 22.88 -46.84 15.94
C ARG A 115 24.16 -46.02 16.11
N THR A 116 24.83 -45.73 15.00
CA THR A 116 25.97 -44.83 14.90
C THR A 116 25.61 -43.46 15.47
N LYS A 117 26.35 -43.00 16.49
CA LYS A 117 26.22 -41.66 17.10
C LYS A 117 26.37 -40.58 16.02
N ARG A 118 25.26 -40.04 15.52
CA ARG A 118 25.25 -38.71 14.92
C ARG A 118 25.51 -37.72 16.05
N ARG A 119 26.73 -37.19 16.10
CA ARG A 119 27.10 -36.07 16.97
C ARG A 119 26.02 -34.99 16.85
N GLY A 120 25.40 -34.67 17.98
CA GLY A 120 24.48 -33.55 18.10
C GLY A 120 25.13 -32.30 17.52
N ARG A 121 24.46 -31.69 16.55
CA ARG A 121 24.84 -30.39 16.02
C ARG A 121 24.62 -29.41 17.17
N GLN A 122 25.69 -29.09 17.89
CA GLN A 122 25.69 -28.02 18.89
C GLN A 122 25.13 -26.77 18.23
N ASP A 123 24.16 -26.15 18.92
CA ASP A 123 23.58 -24.88 18.53
C ASP A 123 24.68 -23.83 18.65
N GLY A 124 25.38 -23.63 17.53
CA GLY A 124 26.56 -22.77 17.46
C GLY A 124 26.15 -21.35 17.82
N THR A 125 26.65 -20.88 18.95
CA THR A 125 26.57 -19.49 19.39
C THR A 125 27.02 -18.60 18.22
N LEU A 126 26.10 -17.82 17.65
CA LEU A 126 26.35 -16.92 16.50
C LEU A 126 27.28 -15.73 16.85
N SER A 127 28.05 -15.81 17.94
CA SER A 127 28.86 -14.69 18.48
C SER A 127 30.09 -14.34 17.63
N HIS A 128 30.54 -15.22 16.72
CA HIS A 128 31.74 -15.03 15.90
C HIS A 128 31.45 -14.64 14.43
N CYS A 129 30.22 -14.22 14.11
CA CYS A 129 29.90 -13.75 12.75
C CYS A 129 30.24 -12.26 12.58
N SER A 130 30.78 -11.87 11.42
CA SER A 130 30.92 -10.45 11.08
C SER A 130 29.52 -9.83 10.92
N LYS A 131 29.39 -8.57 11.36
CA LYS A 131 28.14 -7.82 11.35
C LYS A 131 28.29 -6.52 10.59
N ARG A 132 27.24 -6.11 9.89
CA ARG A 132 27.16 -4.83 9.18
C ARG A 132 25.81 -4.18 9.42
N LEU A 133 25.79 -2.86 9.50
CA LEU A 133 24.54 -2.11 9.56
C LEU A 133 23.94 -2.04 8.15
N VAL A 134 22.72 -2.55 8.01
CA VAL A 134 22.00 -2.63 6.74
C VAL A 134 20.66 -1.94 6.86
N ALA A 135 20.30 -1.17 5.83
CA ALA A 135 18.98 -0.60 5.63
C ALA A 135 18.13 -1.51 4.74
N LEU A 136 16.96 -1.93 5.20
CA LEU A 136 16.01 -2.73 4.42
C LEU A 136 14.86 -1.88 3.89
N LYS A 137 14.55 -2.01 2.59
CA LYS A 137 13.35 -1.47 1.97
C LYS A 137 12.23 -2.50 2.04
N VAL A 138 11.12 -2.20 2.68
CA VAL A 138 10.03 -3.15 2.92
C VAL A 138 8.71 -2.63 2.35
N MET A 139 7.99 -3.52 1.69
CA MET A 139 6.61 -3.36 1.27
C MET A 139 5.72 -4.23 2.13
N TYR A 140 4.55 -3.73 2.49
CA TYR A 140 3.52 -4.52 3.14
C TYR A 140 2.10 -4.05 2.85
N PHE A 141 1.17 -4.99 2.79
CA PHE A 141 -0.27 -4.71 2.76
C PHE A 141 -0.83 -4.71 4.19
N GLY A 142 -1.29 -3.55 4.65
CA GLY A 142 -1.62 -3.32 6.07
C GLY A 142 -2.91 -3.97 6.56
N GLN A 143 -3.75 -4.50 5.67
CA GLN A 143 -5.13 -4.92 5.98
C GLN A 143 -5.20 -5.95 7.12
N ARG A 144 -4.24 -6.88 7.20
CA ARG A 144 -4.21 -7.94 8.23
C ARG A 144 -3.43 -7.55 9.50
N PHE A 145 -2.77 -6.40 9.51
CA PHE A 145 -1.83 -6.03 10.58
C PHE A 145 -2.37 -4.91 11.46
N TYR A 146 -2.04 -4.98 12.76
CA TYR A 146 -2.34 -3.94 13.75
C TYR A 146 -1.36 -2.75 13.69
N GLY A 147 -0.87 -2.44 12.50
CA GLY A 147 0.12 -1.40 12.23
C GLY A 147 1.54 -1.94 12.13
N PHE A 148 2.50 -1.01 12.04
CA PHE A 148 3.90 -1.39 11.89
C PHE A 148 4.54 -1.84 13.20
N SER A 149 4.33 -1.09 14.28
CA SER A 149 5.05 -1.26 15.56
C SER A 149 4.42 -2.33 16.46
N SER A 150 5.24 -3.20 17.06
CA SER A 150 4.84 -4.14 18.10
C SER A 150 4.77 -3.48 19.48
N GLU A 151 3.98 -2.41 19.61
CA GLU A 151 3.74 -1.74 20.89
C GLU A 151 2.52 -2.36 21.59
N GLY A 152 2.75 -3.03 22.73
CA GLY A 152 1.71 -3.71 23.51
C GLY A 152 1.41 -5.15 23.04
N ASN A 153 0.31 -5.74 23.53
CA ASN A 153 -0.12 -7.11 23.22
C ASN A 153 -0.94 -7.21 21.93
N THR A 154 -0.66 -6.35 20.93
CA THR A 154 -1.38 -6.38 19.65
C THR A 154 -0.55 -7.12 18.61
N GLU A 155 -1.00 -8.31 18.20
CA GLU A 155 -0.43 -9.11 17.12
C GLU A 155 -1.53 -9.51 16.12
N PRO A 156 -1.23 -9.67 14.82
CA PRO A 156 0.10 -9.56 14.19
C PRO A 156 0.49 -8.12 13.82
N THR A 157 1.77 -7.78 13.93
CA THR A 157 2.36 -6.52 13.45
C THR A 157 3.42 -6.77 12.39
N VAL A 158 3.69 -5.77 11.55
CA VAL A 158 4.72 -5.90 10.51
C VAL A 158 6.10 -6.09 11.14
N GLU A 159 6.42 -5.33 12.20
CA GLU A 159 7.69 -5.44 12.93
C GLU A 159 7.88 -6.83 13.54
N SER A 160 6.85 -7.41 14.18
CA SER A 160 6.96 -8.75 14.76
C SER A 160 7.25 -9.82 13.71
N GLU A 161 6.60 -9.76 12.54
CA GLU A 161 6.82 -10.75 11.48
C GLU A 161 8.21 -10.60 10.83
N ILE A 162 8.72 -9.38 10.70
CA ILE A 162 10.08 -9.14 10.22
C ILE A 162 11.11 -9.70 11.20
N PHE A 163 10.96 -9.45 12.51
CA PHE A 163 11.86 -10.02 13.51
C PHE A 163 11.80 -11.55 13.54
N LYS A 164 10.61 -12.15 13.48
CA LYS A 164 10.44 -13.61 13.36
C LYS A 164 11.16 -14.15 12.11
N ALA A 165 11.08 -13.46 10.98
CA ALA A 165 11.77 -13.87 9.75
C ALA A 165 13.30 -13.75 9.87
N LEU A 166 13.81 -12.68 10.48
CA LEU A 166 15.24 -12.45 10.71
C LEU A 166 15.85 -13.51 11.66
N GLU A 167 15.13 -13.86 12.72
CA GLU A 167 15.52 -14.90 13.68
C GLU A 167 15.54 -16.28 12.99
N ARG A 168 14.48 -16.63 12.23
CA ARG A 168 14.39 -17.89 11.46
C ARG A 168 15.47 -17.99 10.37
N ALA A 169 15.81 -16.87 9.74
CA ALA A 169 16.88 -16.79 8.75
C ALA A 169 18.30 -16.87 9.36
N LYS A 170 18.42 -16.84 10.69
CA LYS A 170 19.69 -16.73 11.42
C LYS A 170 20.54 -15.55 10.96
N LEU A 171 19.88 -14.41 10.69
CA LEU A 171 20.52 -13.17 10.27
C LEU A 171 20.77 -12.21 11.44
N MET A 172 20.05 -12.38 12.55
CA MET A 172 20.27 -11.61 13.77
C MET A 172 21.53 -12.08 14.51
N VAL A 173 22.36 -11.12 14.90
CA VAL A 173 23.52 -11.34 15.77
C VAL A 173 23.22 -10.66 17.11
N GLY A 174 23.04 -11.45 18.17
CA GLY A 174 22.74 -10.93 19.51
C GLY A 174 21.26 -10.65 19.78
N SER A 175 20.98 -9.86 20.81
CA SER A 175 19.63 -9.51 21.24
C SER A 175 19.00 -8.41 20.37
N ARG A 176 17.66 -8.25 20.42
CA ARG A 176 16.95 -7.16 19.70
C ARG A 176 17.42 -5.75 20.08
N LYS A 177 18.03 -5.58 21.27
CA LYS A 177 18.59 -4.30 21.70
C LYS A 177 19.97 -4.02 21.10
N GLU A 178 20.74 -5.08 20.84
CA GLU A 178 22.08 -4.99 20.25
C GLU A 178 22.04 -4.80 18.73
N SER A 179 20.88 -5.01 18.09
CA SER A 179 20.73 -4.87 16.64
C SER A 179 20.64 -3.41 16.17
N CYS A 180 20.64 -2.42 17.08
CA CYS A 180 20.48 -0.99 16.78
C CYS A 180 19.30 -0.70 15.84
N TYR A 181 18.19 -1.40 16.10
CA TYR A 181 16.97 -1.30 15.31
C TYR A 181 16.45 0.14 15.30
N SER A 182 16.32 0.71 14.10
CA SER A 182 15.61 1.97 13.88
C SER A 182 14.67 1.86 12.70
N ARG A 183 13.61 2.69 12.68
CA ARG A 183 12.56 2.69 11.66
C ARG A 183 12.23 4.09 11.18
N CYS A 184 11.94 4.24 9.88
CA CYS A 184 11.69 5.55 9.28
C CYS A 184 10.36 6.19 9.71
N GLY A 185 9.31 5.37 9.86
CA GLY A 185 7.98 5.82 10.27
C GLY A 185 7.13 4.69 10.80
N ARG A 186 6.21 5.01 11.71
CA ARG A 186 5.13 4.09 12.13
C ARG A 186 3.95 4.29 11.18
N THR A 187 3.35 3.20 10.73
CA THR A 187 2.04 3.23 10.06
C THR A 187 0.98 2.72 11.00
N ASP A 188 -0.21 3.34 10.92
CA ASP A 188 -1.37 2.96 11.72
C ASP A 188 -1.93 1.59 11.27
N LYS A 189 -2.80 1.01 12.10
CA LYS A 189 -3.56 -0.20 11.75
C LYS A 189 -4.23 -0.07 10.38
N GLY A 190 -4.09 -1.08 9.53
CA GLY A 190 -4.71 -1.14 8.21
C GLY A 190 -4.01 -0.35 7.09
N VAL A 191 -3.03 0.52 7.44
CA VAL A 191 -2.31 1.34 6.46
C VAL A 191 -1.26 0.50 5.74
N SER A 192 -1.24 0.58 4.41
CA SER A 192 -0.28 -0.15 3.58
C SER A 192 0.97 0.68 3.30
N ALA A 193 2.04 0.03 2.87
CA ALA A 193 3.22 0.71 2.38
C ALA A 193 3.81 0.00 1.16
N SER A 194 3.94 0.72 0.05
CA SER A 194 4.60 0.19 -1.16
C SER A 194 6.11 0.39 -1.14
N GLY A 195 6.60 1.26 -0.26
CA GLY A 195 8.02 1.54 -0.11
C GLY A 195 8.29 2.11 1.27
N GLN A 196 7.83 1.44 2.33
CA GLN A 196 8.29 1.79 3.68
C GLN A 196 9.75 1.40 3.78
N VAL A 197 10.62 2.39 3.72
CA VAL A 197 12.04 2.15 3.69
C VAL A 197 12.65 2.43 5.04
N VAL A 198 13.52 1.49 5.41
CA VAL A 198 14.59 1.53 6.38
C VAL A 198 14.20 1.09 7.77
N ILE A 199 14.20 -0.23 7.93
CA ILE A 199 14.72 -0.81 9.16
C ILE A 199 16.24 -0.77 9.05
N SER A 200 16.93 0.01 9.89
CA SER A 200 18.38 -0.13 10.05
C SER A 200 18.63 -1.15 11.15
N LEU A 201 19.37 -2.21 10.85
CA LEU A 201 19.78 -3.16 11.88
C LEU A 201 21.12 -3.82 11.53
N TYR A 202 21.85 -4.24 12.57
CA TYR A 202 23.04 -5.06 12.39
C TYR A 202 22.64 -6.47 11.95
N LEU A 203 23.05 -6.83 10.74
CA LEU A 203 22.85 -8.16 10.17
C LEU A 203 24.17 -8.90 10.05
N ARG A 204 24.09 -10.23 10.10
CA ARG A 204 25.18 -11.10 9.71
C ARG A 204 25.61 -10.79 8.28
N SER A 205 26.91 -10.59 8.08
CA SER A 205 27.55 -10.36 6.78
C SER A 205 28.50 -11.52 6.46
N ASN A 206 28.75 -11.75 5.17
CA ASN A 206 29.79 -12.66 4.70
C ASN A 206 31.15 -11.95 4.54
N ILE A 207 31.15 -10.61 4.56
CA ILE A 207 32.34 -9.77 4.42
C ILE A 207 32.98 -9.58 5.80
N LYS A 208 34.30 -9.82 5.89
CA LYS A 208 35.06 -9.74 7.15
C LYS A 208 35.77 -8.40 7.36
N ASP A 209 36.00 -7.61 6.30
CA ASP A 209 36.70 -6.32 6.35
C ASP A 209 35.84 -5.17 5.79
N VAL A 210 35.73 -4.09 6.56
CA VAL A 210 34.87 -2.90 6.28
C VAL A 210 35.53 -1.93 5.28
N GLY A 211 36.48 -2.39 4.45
CA GLY A 211 37.31 -1.51 3.62
C GLY A 211 37.52 -1.94 2.16
N GLY A 212 36.78 -2.92 1.64
CA GLY A 212 36.99 -3.45 0.28
C GLY A 212 35.97 -2.94 -0.74
N ASP A 213 36.45 -2.59 -1.93
CA ASP A 213 35.75 -2.14 -3.15
C ASP A 213 34.35 -2.73 -3.40
N MET A 214 33.50 -1.98 -4.14
CA MET A 214 32.15 -2.38 -4.62
C MET A 214 32.05 -3.80 -5.22
N GLN A 215 33.16 -4.40 -5.65
CA GLN A 215 33.18 -5.78 -6.16
C GLN A 215 32.89 -6.83 -5.07
N ASN A 216 33.15 -6.53 -3.79
CA ASN A 216 32.90 -7.46 -2.67
C ASN A 216 31.40 -7.62 -2.32
N GLU A 217 30.54 -6.69 -2.76
CA GLU A 217 29.11 -6.73 -2.42
C GLU A 217 28.36 -7.88 -3.12
N ARG A 218 28.90 -8.41 -4.22
CA ARG A 218 28.35 -9.61 -4.88
C ARG A 218 28.54 -10.90 -4.07
N SER A 219 29.47 -10.90 -3.11
CA SER A 219 29.72 -12.04 -2.22
C SER A 219 28.87 -12.00 -0.94
N GLU A 220 28.09 -10.94 -0.77
CA GLU A 220 27.21 -10.73 0.38
C GLU A 220 25.96 -11.62 0.31
N ILE A 221 25.32 -11.82 1.46
CA ILE A 221 24.07 -12.55 1.55
C ILE A 221 22.98 -11.78 0.79
N ASP A 222 22.27 -12.46 -0.12
CA ASP A 222 21.07 -11.92 -0.74
C ASP A 222 19.92 -11.85 0.28
N TYR A 223 19.93 -10.79 1.10
CA TYR A 223 18.95 -10.57 2.15
C TYR A 223 17.51 -10.55 1.60
N VAL A 224 17.31 -10.04 0.38
CA VAL A 224 16.00 -9.96 -0.27
C VAL A 224 15.46 -11.37 -0.50
N LYS A 225 16.24 -12.22 -1.15
CA LYS A 225 15.83 -13.60 -1.47
C LYS A 225 15.65 -14.46 -0.22
N VAL A 226 16.54 -14.31 0.77
CA VAL A 226 16.47 -15.07 2.03
C VAL A 226 15.23 -14.69 2.84
N LEU A 227 14.99 -13.39 3.02
CA LEU A 227 13.86 -12.91 3.82
C LEU A 227 12.52 -13.18 3.14
N ASN A 228 12.40 -12.93 1.83
CA ASN A 228 11.14 -13.12 1.10
C ASN A 228 10.68 -14.58 1.03
N ARG A 229 11.59 -15.56 1.21
CA ARG A 229 11.22 -16.98 1.31
C ARG A 229 10.53 -17.33 2.64
N ILE A 230 10.80 -16.55 3.69
CA ILE A 230 10.34 -16.83 5.06
C ILE A 230 9.16 -15.91 5.43
N LEU A 231 9.14 -14.69 4.89
CA LEU A 231 8.13 -13.68 5.18
C LEU A 231 6.74 -14.06 4.64
N PRO A 232 5.66 -13.70 5.37
CA PRO A 232 4.29 -13.84 4.88
C PRO A 232 4.08 -13.16 3.52
N GLN A 233 3.14 -13.65 2.71
CA GLN A 233 2.89 -13.14 1.35
C GLN A 233 2.62 -11.63 1.27
N ASP A 234 2.11 -11.05 2.35
CA ASP A 234 1.81 -9.62 2.39
C ASP A 234 3.03 -8.74 2.64
N ILE A 235 4.12 -9.30 3.18
CA ILE A 235 5.33 -8.55 3.54
C ILE A 235 6.47 -8.98 2.62
N ARG A 236 7.10 -8.00 1.97
CA ARG A 236 8.20 -8.24 1.03
C ARG A 236 9.31 -7.23 1.25
N VAL A 237 10.53 -7.70 1.32
CA VAL A 237 11.72 -6.86 1.18
C VAL A 237 11.91 -6.58 -0.31
N LEU A 238 12.05 -5.30 -0.67
CA LEU A 238 12.25 -4.85 -2.05
C LEU A 238 13.73 -4.66 -2.40
N GLY A 239 14.55 -4.41 -1.39
CA GLY A 239 15.97 -4.13 -1.57
C GLY A 239 16.66 -3.86 -0.24
N TRP A 240 17.98 -3.81 -0.28
CA TRP A 240 18.82 -3.53 0.89
C TRP A 240 19.98 -2.61 0.51
N CYS A 241 20.53 -1.88 1.48
CA CYS A 241 21.65 -0.98 1.28
C CYS A 241 22.58 -1.03 2.51
N PRO A 242 23.90 -1.19 2.37
CA PRO A 242 24.81 -1.00 3.48
C PRO A 242 24.84 0.47 3.90
N VAL A 243 24.77 0.75 5.20
CA VAL A 243 24.74 2.13 5.71
C VAL A 243 25.84 2.40 6.74
N PRO A 244 26.30 3.66 6.87
CA PRO A 244 27.24 4.08 7.91
C PRO A 244 26.73 3.81 9.33
N ALA A 245 27.62 3.62 10.30
CA ALA A 245 27.26 3.23 11.67
C ALA A 245 26.41 4.27 12.43
N ASP A 246 26.46 5.53 12.02
CA ASP A 246 25.69 6.67 12.54
C ASP A 246 24.31 6.84 11.86
N PHE A 247 24.00 6.03 10.85
CA PHE A 247 22.74 6.11 10.12
C PHE A 247 21.55 5.78 11.03
N HIS A 248 20.53 6.65 11.01
CA HIS A 248 19.28 6.42 11.74
C HIS A 248 18.06 6.66 10.84
N ALA A 249 17.30 5.60 10.56
CA ALA A 249 16.19 5.59 9.60
C ALA A 249 15.19 6.73 9.80
N ARG A 250 14.89 7.07 11.06
CA ARG A 250 13.96 8.16 11.39
C ARG A 250 14.52 9.56 11.12
N PHE A 251 15.76 9.81 11.53
CA PHE A 251 16.34 11.16 11.60
C PHE A 251 17.08 11.53 10.31
N THR A 252 17.63 10.54 9.61
CA THR A 252 18.28 10.72 8.29
C THR A 252 17.26 10.84 7.15
N CYS A 253 15.99 10.49 7.38
CA CYS A 253 14.95 10.60 6.35
C CYS A 253 14.58 12.06 6.06
N LEU A 254 14.78 12.47 4.81
CA LEU A 254 14.58 13.83 4.31
C LEU A 254 13.10 14.14 4.05
N SER A 255 12.37 13.19 3.46
CA SER A 255 10.95 13.35 3.18
C SER A 255 10.22 12.02 3.09
N ARG A 256 8.92 12.05 3.41
CA ARG A 256 8.00 10.93 3.24
C ARG A 256 6.90 11.32 2.26
N GLU A 257 6.55 10.40 1.37
CA GLU A 257 5.48 10.57 0.39
C GLU A 257 4.37 9.57 0.68
N TYR A 258 3.17 10.08 0.94
CA TYR A 258 1.96 9.29 1.09
C TYR A 258 1.08 9.44 -0.15
N LYS A 259 0.42 8.35 -0.51
CA LYS A 259 -0.62 8.31 -1.52
C LYS A 259 -1.93 7.89 -0.86
N TYR A 260 -2.99 8.66 -1.06
CA TYR A 260 -4.32 8.31 -0.57
C TYR A 260 -5.25 8.08 -1.76
N LEU A 261 -5.80 6.87 -1.90
CA LEU A 261 -6.72 6.51 -2.98
C LEU A 261 -8.17 6.78 -2.57
N PHE A 262 -9.00 7.26 -3.49
CA PHE A 262 -10.43 7.46 -3.23
C PHE A 262 -11.24 7.48 -4.51
N TRP A 263 -12.51 7.10 -4.40
CA TRP A 263 -13.48 7.26 -5.47
C TRP A 263 -14.02 8.68 -5.45
N LYS A 264 -14.09 9.32 -6.64
CA LYS A 264 -14.46 10.73 -6.78
C LYS A 264 -15.89 10.99 -6.34
N GLY A 265 -16.85 10.19 -6.78
CA GLY A 265 -18.29 10.42 -6.61
C GLY A 265 -18.68 11.84 -6.98
N ASP A 266 -19.43 12.49 -6.08
CA ASP A 266 -19.88 13.88 -6.22
C ASP A 266 -18.89 14.91 -5.64
N LEU A 267 -17.64 14.53 -5.37
CA LEU A 267 -16.67 15.43 -4.76
C LEU A 267 -16.18 16.51 -5.74
N ASP A 268 -16.20 17.76 -5.30
CA ASP A 268 -15.58 18.88 -6.00
C ASP A 268 -14.06 18.84 -5.86
N ILE A 269 -13.41 18.26 -6.87
CA ILE A 269 -11.95 18.12 -6.93
C ILE A 269 -11.24 19.48 -7.00
N LEU A 270 -11.86 20.50 -7.61
CA LEU A 270 -11.23 21.81 -7.78
C LEU A 270 -11.17 22.53 -6.43
N GLU A 271 -12.26 22.53 -5.67
CA GLU A 271 -12.29 23.08 -4.31
C GLU A 271 -11.35 22.30 -3.37
N MET A 272 -11.29 20.98 -3.50
CA MET A 272 -10.34 20.16 -2.76
C MET A 272 -8.88 20.50 -3.10
N GLN A 273 -8.54 20.76 -4.37
CA GLN A 273 -7.19 21.18 -4.77
C GLN A 273 -6.85 22.58 -4.25
N ARG A 274 -7.80 23.52 -4.27
CA ARG A 274 -7.65 24.85 -3.66
C ARG A 274 -7.37 24.75 -2.16
N ALA A 275 -8.11 23.90 -1.46
CA ALA A 275 -7.88 23.63 -0.05
C ALA A 275 -6.57 22.89 0.22
N ALA A 276 -6.19 21.92 -0.62
CA ALA A 276 -4.96 21.16 -0.49
C ALA A 276 -3.71 22.05 -0.60
N SER A 277 -3.75 23.02 -1.51
CA SER A 277 -2.65 23.98 -1.73
C SER A 277 -2.34 24.81 -0.49
N LYS A 278 -3.33 25.06 0.38
CA LYS A 278 -3.16 25.82 1.63
C LYS A 278 -2.36 25.07 2.69
N PHE A 279 -2.31 23.74 2.62
CA PHE A 279 -1.47 22.94 3.52
C PHE A 279 0.01 23.00 3.17
N VAL A 280 0.38 23.42 1.96
CA VAL A 280 1.77 23.50 1.52
C VAL A 280 2.49 24.61 2.28
N GLY A 281 3.72 24.33 2.71
CA GLY A 281 4.50 25.21 3.58
C GLY A 281 4.70 24.65 4.97
N GLU A 282 5.14 25.50 5.89
CA GLU A 282 5.37 25.15 7.29
C GLU A 282 4.26 25.73 8.17
N HIS A 283 3.48 24.85 8.79
CA HIS A 283 2.32 25.24 9.60
C HIS A 283 2.23 24.41 10.88
N ASP A 284 1.44 24.87 11.85
CA ASP A 284 1.08 24.09 13.03
C ASP A 284 -0.13 23.18 12.73
N PHE A 285 0.09 21.88 12.74
CA PHE A 285 -0.91 20.88 12.38
C PHE A 285 -1.63 20.26 13.60
N ARG A 286 -1.64 20.91 14.77
CA ARG A 286 -2.30 20.37 15.97
C ARG A 286 -3.78 20.04 15.75
N ASN A 287 -4.49 20.87 14.98
CA ASN A 287 -5.91 20.65 14.65
C ASN A 287 -6.12 19.55 13.62
N PHE A 288 -5.06 19.16 12.90
CA PHE A 288 -5.05 18.12 11.88
C PHE A 288 -4.35 16.85 12.35
N CYS A 289 -4.19 16.61 13.65
CA CYS A 289 -3.57 15.40 14.16
C CYS A 289 -4.29 14.88 15.40
N LYS A 290 -3.97 13.65 15.82
CA LYS A 290 -4.34 13.19 17.16
C LYS A 290 -3.27 13.72 18.13
N MET A 291 -3.67 14.66 18.99
CA MET A 291 -2.77 15.30 19.94
C MET A 291 -2.27 14.29 20.99
N ASP A 292 -1.01 13.91 20.86
CA ASP A 292 -0.26 13.17 21.87
C ASP A 292 0.71 14.12 22.59
N ALA A 293 0.19 14.81 23.60
CA ALA A 293 0.95 15.81 24.36
C ALA A 293 2.06 15.20 25.24
N ALA A 294 2.06 13.88 25.45
CA ALA A 294 3.10 13.21 26.23
C ALA A 294 4.39 13.04 25.44
N ASN A 295 4.28 12.73 24.14
CA ASN A 295 5.42 12.40 23.29
C ASN A 295 5.81 13.51 22.30
N VAL A 296 4.95 14.51 22.09
CA VAL A 296 5.15 15.56 21.08
C VAL A 296 5.03 16.94 21.70
N SER A 297 6.12 17.71 21.63
CA SER A 297 6.15 19.12 22.02
C SER A 297 6.02 20.08 20.83
N ASN A 298 6.42 19.66 19.63
CA ASN A 298 6.39 20.47 18.42
C ASN A 298 5.40 19.89 17.39
N TYR A 299 4.36 20.66 17.08
CA TYR A 299 3.33 20.33 16.08
C TYR A 299 3.54 21.02 14.72
N ARG A 300 4.61 21.80 14.56
CA ARG A 300 4.97 22.40 13.27
C ARG A 300 5.53 21.35 12.33
N ARG A 301 4.96 21.24 11.14
CA ARG A 301 5.43 20.32 10.09
C ARG A 301 5.50 21.07 8.77
N ARG A 302 6.38 20.60 7.87
CA ARG A 302 6.53 21.16 6.53
C ARG A 302 6.00 20.19 5.50
N ILE A 303 4.95 20.58 4.80
CA ILE A 303 4.41 19.88 3.63
C ILE A 303 5.01 20.54 2.39
N THR A 304 5.68 19.74 1.56
CA THR A 304 6.33 20.21 0.34
C THR A 304 5.42 20.10 -0.87
N GLU A 305 4.51 19.12 -0.87
CA GLU A 305 3.60 18.88 -1.99
C GLU A 305 2.29 18.31 -1.47
N PHE A 306 1.17 18.81 -1.99
CA PHE A 306 -0.15 18.21 -1.82
C PHE A 306 -0.94 18.36 -3.13
N THR A 307 -0.99 17.29 -3.92
CA THR A 307 -1.66 17.27 -5.23
C THR A 307 -2.78 16.24 -5.26
N ILE A 308 -3.78 16.48 -6.11
CA ILE A 308 -4.91 15.57 -6.35
C ILE A 308 -4.97 15.29 -7.85
N SER A 309 -5.05 14.02 -8.24
CA SER A 309 -5.04 13.61 -9.65
C SER A 309 -5.91 12.39 -9.89
N ALA A 310 -6.42 12.24 -11.10
CA ALA A 310 -7.17 11.05 -11.52
C ALA A 310 -6.22 9.89 -11.84
N CYS A 311 -6.64 8.65 -11.55
CA CYS A 311 -5.92 7.44 -11.93
C CYS A 311 -6.24 6.98 -13.38
N GLY A 312 -7.26 7.56 -14.01
CA GLY A 312 -7.79 7.10 -15.30
C GLY A 312 -8.55 5.78 -15.26
N LYS A 313 -8.73 5.18 -14.06
CA LYS A 313 -9.56 3.98 -13.85
C LYS A 313 -10.97 4.42 -13.49
N ARG A 314 -11.98 3.83 -14.15
CA ARG A 314 -13.39 4.10 -13.88
C ARG A 314 -14.15 2.83 -13.54
N SER A 315 -15.15 2.96 -12.67
CA SER A 315 -16.08 1.90 -12.31
C SER A 315 -17.43 2.52 -11.98
N ASN A 316 -18.54 1.98 -12.51
CA ASN A 316 -19.90 2.45 -12.25
C ASN A 316 -20.09 3.98 -12.41
N ASN A 317 -19.55 4.56 -13.49
CA ASN A 317 -19.51 6.02 -13.75
C ASN A 317 -18.71 6.87 -12.73
N ASP A 318 -18.01 6.24 -11.78
CA ASP A 318 -17.10 6.89 -10.87
C ASP A 318 -15.65 6.75 -11.34
N GLU A 319 -14.82 7.72 -10.98
CA GLU A 319 -13.40 7.80 -11.33
C GLU A 319 -12.55 7.63 -10.08
N LEU A 320 -11.57 6.73 -10.16
CA LEU A 320 -10.61 6.55 -9.09
C LEU A 320 -9.60 7.71 -9.12
N CYS A 321 -9.53 8.46 -8.02
CA CYS A 321 -8.57 9.54 -7.82
C CYS A 321 -7.54 9.16 -6.75
N TYR A 322 -6.48 9.95 -6.70
CA TYR A 322 -5.48 9.87 -5.65
C TYR A 322 -5.00 11.24 -5.21
N MET A 323 -4.62 11.31 -3.94
CA MET A 323 -3.91 12.45 -3.38
C MET A 323 -2.46 12.06 -3.13
N THR A 324 -1.52 12.90 -3.55
CA THR A 324 -0.11 12.77 -3.21
C THR A 324 0.24 13.80 -2.15
N ILE A 325 0.75 13.35 -1.01
CA ILE A 325 1.14 14.21 0.10
C ILE A 325 2.60 13.95 0.41
N LYS A 326 3.46 14.95 0.20
CA LYS A 326 4.89 14.89 0.50
C LYS A 326 5.22 15.89 1.59
N GLY A 327 5.97 15.46 2.58
CA GLY A 327 6.39 16.31 3.69
C GLY A 327 7.66 15.80 4.36
N THR A 328 8.27 16.66 5.18
CA THR A 328 9.49 16.28 5.92
C THR A 328 9.18 15.24 6.99
N ALA A 329 8.11 15.45 7.76
CA ALA A 329 7.63 14.55 8.79
C ALA A 329 6.12 14.72 8.99
N PHE A 330 5.47 13.70 9.55
CA PHE A 330 4.04 13.69 9.82
C PHE A 330 3.76 13.36 11.28
N LEU A 331 2.75 14.01 11.85
CA LEU A 331 2.21 13.75 13.18
C LEU A 331 1.27 12.55 13.16
N TRP A 332 0.90 12.08 14.35
CA TRP A 332 -0.02 10.97 14.51
C TRP A 332 -1.38 11.27 13.85
N HIS A 333 -1.81 10.38 12.96
CA HIS A 333 -3.02 10.50 12.13
C HIS A 333 -3.08 11.73 11.20
N GLN A 334 -1.97 12.45 10.99
CA GLN A 334 -2.00 13.75 10.31
C GLN A 334 -2.62 13.70 8.91
N VAL A 335 -2.13 12.78 8.07
CA VAL A 335 -2.57 12.65 6.68
C VAL A 335 -4.07 12.33 6.61
N ARG A 336 -4.55 11.39 7.43
CA ARG A 336 -5.96 10.99 7.46
C ARG A 336 -6.87 12.11 7.94
N CYS A 337 -6.40 12.94 8.87
CA CYS A 337 -7.10 14.10 9.35
C CYS A 337 -7.17 15.22 8.29
N MET A 338 -6.09 15.46 7.56
CA MET A 338 -6.07 16.40 6.43
C MET A 338 -7.04 15.97 5.33
N VAL A 339 -6.97 14.69 4.93
CA VAL A 339 -7.86 14.11 3.91
C VAL A 339 -9.33 14.17 4.35
N ALA A 340 -9.63 13.94 5.64
CA ALA A 340 -11.01 14.04 6.14
C ALA A 340 -11.61 15.43 5.96
N VAL A 341 -10.84 16.49 6.23
CA VAL A 341 -11.30 17.87 6.04
C VAL A 341 -11.47 18.18 4.56
N LEU A 342 -10.57 17.69 3.70
CA LEU A 342 -10.73 17.81 2.25
C LEU A 342 -11.99 17.12 1.73
N PHE A 343 -12.37 15.96 2.27
CA PHE A 343 -13.64 15.33 1.89
C PHE A 343 -14.86 16.14 2.29
N LEU A 344 -14.85 16.81 3.45
CA LEU A 344 -15.94 17.70 3.84
C LEU A 344 -16.05 18.91 2.88
N ILE A 345 -14.92 19.44 2.43
CA ILE A 345 -14.87 20.53 1.45
C ILE A 345 -15.36 20.04 0.08
N GLY A 346 -14.89 18.88 -0.38
CA GLY A 346 -15.32 18.28 -1.65
C GLY A 346 -16.82 17.95 -1.67
N GLN A 347 -17.41 17.63 -0.52
CA GLN A 347 -18.87 17.44 -0.39
C GLN A 347 -19.66 18.76 -0.35
N GLY A 348 -18.99 19.92 -0.41
CA GLY A 348 -19.62 21.23 -0.29
C GLY A 348 -20.14 21.55 1.12
N LEU A 349 -19.74 20.76 2.14
CA LEU A 349 -20.17 20.95 3.53
C LEU A 349 -19.35 22.02 4.24
N GLU A 350 -18.14 22.29 3.76
CA GLU A 350 -17.21 23.28 4.31
C GLU A 350 -16.58 24.10 3.17
N SER A 351 -16.24 25.36 3.46
CA SER A 351 -15.48 26.20 2.53
C SER A 351 -13.97 25.93 2.64
N PRO A 352 -13.17 26.07 1.56
CA PRO A 352 -11.71 25.98 1.64
C PRO A 352 -11.05 26.94 2.65
N SER A 353 -11.73 28.01 3.07
CA SER A 353 -11.25 28.95 4.11
C SER A 353 -11.19 28.30 5.51
N VAL A 354 -11.88 27.17 5.72
CA VAL A 354 -11.80 26.42 6.98
C VAL A 354 -10.39 25.94 7.26
N VAL A 355 -9.61 25.64 6.21
CA VAL A 355 -8.21 25.19 6.35
C VAL A 355 -7.37 26.30 6.98
N ASP A 356 -7.50 27.55 6.51
CA ASP A 356 -6.77 28.69 7.08
C ASP A 356 -7.14 28.92 8.54
N SER A 357 -8.43 28.84 8.85
CA SER A 357 -8.93 28.99 10.22
C SER A 357 -8.38 27.92 11.16
N LEU A 358 -8.26 26.67 10.69
CA LEU A 358 -7.77 25.53 11.47
C LEU A 358 -6.24 25.48 11.59
N LEU A 359 -5.50 26.07 10.65
CA LEU A 359 -4.05 26.25 10.75
C LEU A 359 -3.70 27.43 11.68
N ASP A 360 -4.59 28.42 11.79
CA ASP A 360 -4.44 29.56 12.69
C ASP A 360 -4.86 29.23 14.13
N ILE A 361 -3.86 28.91 14.95
CA ILE A 361 -4.05 28.53 16.36
C ILE A 361 -4.63 29.67 17.20
N THR A 362 -4.42 30.93 16.81
CA THR A 362 -4.97 32.07 17.56
C THR A 362 -6.48 32.13 17.43
N LYS A 363 -7.01 31.72 16.27
CA LYS A 363 -8.45 31.64 16.00
C LYS A 363 -9.06 30.34 16.48
N THR A 364 -8.35 29.23 16.31
CA THR A 364 -8.83 27.89 16.69
C THR A 364 -7.85 27.19 17.63
N PRO A 365 -7.81 27.58 18.92
CA PRO A 365 -6.91 26.96 19.89
C PRO A 365 -7.31 25.52 20.23
N ARG A 366 -8.57 25.15 19.95
CA ARG A 366 -9.12 23.83 20.23
C ARG A 366 -9.51 23.11 18.94
N LYS A 367 -9.16 21.83 18.86
CA LYS A 367 -9.43 20.99 17.71
C LYS A 367 -10.93 20.64 17.65
N PRO A 368 -11.63 20.92 16.55
CA PRO A 368 -13.01 20.47 16.38
C PRO A 368 -13.10 18.95 16.14
N GLN A 369 -14.21 18.35 16.56
CA GLN A 369 -14.43 16.93 16.35
C GLN A 369 -14.85 16.61 14.90
N TYR A 370 -14.13 15.71 14.24
CA TYR A 370 -14.50 15.18 12.93
C TYR A 370 -14.03 13.73 12.77
N LYS A 371 -14.76 12.98 11.94
CA LYS A 371 -14.44 11.58 11.63
C LYS A 371 -13.21 11.54 10.72
N MET A 372 -12.19 10.79 11.12
CA MET A 372 -10.98 10.61 10.30
C MET A 372 -11.27 9.80 9.05
N ALA A 373 -10.50 10.05 7.98
CA ALA A 373 -10.57 9.29 6.75
C ALA A 373 -10.18 7.82 6.99
N ALA A 374 -10.64 6.90 6.13
CA ALA A 374 -10.36 5.48 6.26
C ALA A 374 -8.85 5.18 6.19
N GLU A 375 -8.40 4.15 6.89
CA GLU A 375 -6.99 3.71 6.90
C GLU A 375 -6.58 2.97 5.63
N LEU A 376 -7.46 2.13 5.08
CA LEU A 376 -7.16 1.21 3.99
C LEU A 376 -6.60 1.89 2.73
N PRO A 377 -7.11 3.05 2.28
CA PRO A 377 -6.64 3.68 1.05
C PRO A 377 -5.35 4.48 1.22
N LEU A 378 -4.83 4.59 2.44
CA LEU A 378 -3.58 5.29 2.71
C LEU A 378 -2.40 4.35 2.48
N ILE A 379 -1.49 4.79 1.63
CA ILE A 379 -0.28 4.06 1.26
C ILE A 379 0.93 4.96 1.52
N LEU A 380 1.86 4.49 2.33
CA LEU A 380 3.19 5.10 2.38
C LEU A 380 3.98 4.67 1.14
N ARG A 381 4.20 5.61 0.22
CA ARG A 381 4.75 5.33 -1.10
C ARG A 381 6.27 5.29 -1.11
N SER A 382 6.91 6.30 -0.53
CA SER A 382 8.37 6.41 -0.54
C SER A 382 8.89 7.20 0.66
N CYS A 383 10.13 6.91 1.05
CA CYS A 383 10.92 7.67 2.00
C CYS A 383 12.23 8.05 1.30
N LEU A 384 12.56 9.34 1.31
CA LEU A 384 13.75 9.88 0.66
C LEU A 384 14.91 9.97 1.65
N PHE A 385 16.08 9.49 1.24
CA PHE A 385 17.34 9.54 1.98
C PHE A 385 18.43 10.06 1.05
N ASP A 386 19.45 10.67 1.63
CA ASP A 386 20.66 11.02 0.90
C ASP A 386 21.56 9.80 0.77
N GLN A 387 22.21 9.62 -0.38
CA GLN A 387 23.24 8.60 -0.63
C GLN A 387 22.86 7.14 -0.26
N THR A 388 21.61 6.72 -0.51
CA THR A 388 21.20 5.31 -0.33
C THR A 388 20.79 4.67 -1.65
N ASP A 389 21.67 3.83 -2.19
CA ASP A 389 21.36 3.00 -3.35
C ASP A 389 20.89 1.62 -2.89
N PHE A 390 19.58 1.38 -3.00
CA PHE A 390 19.00 0.09 -2.65
C PHE A 390 19.28 -0.95 -3.73
N MET A 391 20.01 -1.97 -3.35
CA MET A 391 20.38 -3.10 -4.19
C MET A 391 19.32 -4.21 -4.09
N CYS A 392 19.03 -4.81 -5.23
CA CYS A 392 18.20 -6.01 -5.35
C CYS A 392 18.77 -6.87 -6.47
N SER A 393 18.92 -8.18 -6.23
CA SER A 393 19.40 -9.10 -7.27
C SER A 393 18.35 -9.24 -8.38
N SER A 394 18.79 -9.49 -9.62
CA SER A 394 17.87 -9.65 -10.76
C SER A 394 16.86 -10.76 -10.53
N ASP A 395 17.28 -11.86 -9.90
CA ASP A 395 16.41 -12.98 -9.57
C ASP A 395 15.39 -12.64 -8.48
N ALA A 396 15.82 -11.92 -7.43
CA ALA A 396 14.90 -11.47 -6.40
C ALA A 396 13.89 -10.45 -6.96
N SER A 397 14.33 -9.54 -7.83
CA SER A 397 13.44 -8.60 -8.51
C SER A 397 12.41 -9.31 -9.39
N ARG A 398 12.83 -10.31 -10.18
CA ARG A 398 11.92 -11.10 -11.02
C ARG A 398 10.87 -11.81 -10.17
N SER A 399 11.30 -12.50 -9.10
CA SER A 399 10.41 -13.20 -8.19
C SER A 399 9.43 -12.25 -7.47
N LEU A 400 9.87 -11.03 -7.13
CA LEU A 400 9.00 -10.01 -6.57
C LEU A 400 7.94 -9.53 -7.57
N THR A 401 8.33 -9.32 -8.83
CA THR A 401 7.40 -8.93 -9.89
C THR A 401 6.37 -10.01 -10.15
N GLU A 402 6.79 -11.27 -10.26
CA GLU A 402 5.89 -12.42 -10.41
C GLU A 402 4.90 -12.50 -9.24
N HIS A 403 5.41 -12.48 -8.00
CA HIS A 403 4.57 -12.49 -6.79
C HIS A 403 3.53 -11.36 -6.79
N LEU A 404 3.92 -10.13 -7.14
CA LEU A 404 3.00 -9.00 -7.19
C LEU A 404 1.96 -9.12 -8.30
N ASN A 405 2.34 -9.61 -9.47
CA ASN A 405 1.41 -9.87 -10.56
C ASN A 405 0.40 -10.96 -10.19
N ASP A 406 0.85 -12.04 -9.57
CA ASP A 406 -0.02 -13.13 -9.12
C ASP A 406 -1.02 -12.65 -8.08
N GLN A 407 -0.58 -11.86 -7.10
CA GLN A 407 -1.47 -11.24 -6.11
C GLN A 407 -2.46 -10.28 -6.77
N TYR A 408 -2.01 -9.45 -7.71
CA TYR A 408 -2.87 -8.53 -8.44
C TYR A 408 -3.94 -9.28 -9.25
N HIS A 409 -3.55 -10.33 -9.98
CA HIS A 409 -4.49 -11.19 -10.71
C HIS A 409 -5.49 -11.87 -9.78
N HIS A 410 -5.05 -12.33 -8.60
CA HIS A 410 -5.96 -12.92 -7.60
C HIS A 410 -7.02 -11.92 -7.14
N TYR A 411 -6.62 -10.67 -6.82
CA TYR A 411 -7.58 -9.62 -6.44
C TYR A 411 -8.48 -9.18 -7.59
N MET A 412 -8.00 -9.20 -8.83
CA MET A 412 -8.85 -8.96 -10.00
C MET A 412 -9.92 -10.05 -10.14
N LEU A 413 -9.56 -11.32 -9.96
CA LEU A 413 -10.53 -12.42 -9.97
C LEU A 413 -11.57 -12.26 -8.85
N GLN A 414 -11.14 -11.91 -7.64
CA GLN A 414 -12.07 -11.62 -6.54
C GLN A 414 -13.01 -10.46 -6.87
N ALA A 415 -12.50 -9.39 -7.48
CA ALA A 415 -13.33 -8.26 -7.92
C ALA A 415 -14.37 -8.70 -8.96
N GLU A 416 -13.99 -9.57 -9.91
CA GLU A 416 -14.91 -10.10 -10.92
C GLU A 416 -15.98 -11.01 -10.32
N ILE A 417 -15.65 -11.81 -9.30
CA ILE A 417 -16.66 -12.61 -8.57
C ILE A 417 -17.72 -11.70 -7.92
N PHE A 418 -17.30 -10.57 -7.34
CA PHE A 418 -18.24 -9.59 -6.80
C PHE A 418 -19.05 -8.89 -7.91
N HIS A 419 -18.44 -8.64 -9.06
CA HIS A 419 -19.12 -8.07 -10.21
C HIS A 419 -20.21 -9.03 -10.75
N GLU A 420 -19.92 -10.32 -10.85
CA GLU A 420 -20.91 -11.34 -11.22
C GLU A 420 -22.04 -11.44 -10.18
N ALA A 421 -21.71 -11.39 -8.89
CA ALA A 421 -22.71 -11.37 -7.83
C ALA A 421 -23.64 -10.15 -7.91
N LEU A 422 -23.12 -8.98 -8.32
CA LEU A 422 -23.92 -7.78 -8.54
C LEU A 422 -24.87 -7.93 -9.73
N ASN A 423 -24.43 -8.57 -10.82
CA ASN A 423 -25.26 -8.85 -11.99
C ASN A 423 -26.41 -9.84 -11.69
N CYS A 424 -26.25 -10.68 -10.68
CA CYS A 424 -27.30 -11.60 -10.22
C CYS A 424 -28.40 -10.89 -9.41
N LEU A 425 -28.19 -9.65 -8.96
CA LEU A 425 -29.20 -8.92 -8.21
C LEU A 425 -30.25 -8.35 -9.18
N PRO A 426 -31.55 -8.42 -8.83
CA PRO A 426 -32.57 -7.77 -9.65
C PRO A 426 -32.27 -6.28 -9.72
N PHE A 427 -32.41 -5.69 -10.92
CA PHE A 427 -32.38 -4.24 -11.06
C PHE A 427 -33.40 -3.65 -10.11
N PRO A 428 -33.02 -2.70 -9.23
CA PRO A 428 -34.00 -2.02 -8.41
C PRO A 428 -34.99 -1.36 -9.38
N GLU A 429 -36.26 -1.78 -9.34
CA GLU A 429 -37.33 -1.08 -10.01
C GLU A 429 -37.21 0.39 -9.61
N SER A 430 -37.12 1.26 -10.61
CA SER A 430 -36.98 2.69 -10.43
C SER A 430 -38.25 3.27 -9.82
N ASN A 431 -38.48 3.01 -8.54
CA ASN A 431 -39.29 3.88 -7.72
C ASN A 431 -38.47 5.15 -7.52
N SER A 432 -38.79 6.10 -8.39
CA SER A 432 -38.56 7.52 -8.24
C SER A 432 -39.28 8.01 -6.97
N LEU A 433 -38.77 7.62 -5.81
CA LEU A 433 -39.09 8.24 -4.53
C LEU A 433 -37.81 8.33 -3.70
N GLU A 434 -37.24 9.53 -3.71
CA GLU A 434 -36.49 10.12 -2.60
C GLU A 434 -35.49 9.19 -1.90
N THR A 435 -34.27 9.12 -2.46
CA THR A 435 -33.13 9.40 -1.60
C THR A 435 -32.80 10.89 -1.73
N LEU A 436 -33.69 11.72 -1.20
CA LEU A 436 -33.22 12.85 -0.40
C LEU A 436 -32.26 12.21 0.59
N GLN A 437 -30.96 12.20 0.27
CA GLN A 437 -29.93 12.01 1.26
C GLN A 437 -30.34 12.97 2.36
N LYS A 438 -30.86 12.46 3.48
CA LYS A 438 -31.05 13.26 4.68
C LYS A 438 -29.73 13.98 4.81
N LYS A 439 -29.70 15.29 4.54
CA LYS A 439 -28.61 16.15 4.94
C LYS A 439 -28.57 15.94 6.43
N ARG A 440 -27.77 14.97 6.88
CA ARG A 440 -27.43 14.80 8.29
C ARG A 440 -27.03 16.21 8.67
N ASN A 441 -27.73 16.80 9.64
CA ASN A 441 -27.51 18.19 10.07
C ASN A 441 -26.01 18.41 10.20
N HIS A 442 -25.40 18.95 9.14
CA HIS A 442 -23.95 19.07 9.08
C HIS A 442 -23.67 20.32 9.87
N ILE A 443 -23.16 20.12 11.07
CA ILE A 443 -22.71 21.21 11.90
C ILE A 443 -21.34 21.62 11.36
N PRO A 444 -21.15 22.89 10.96
CA PRO A 444 -19.85 23.38 10.49
C PRO A 444 -18.74 23.04 11.48
N LEU A 445 -17.54 22.72 11.00
CA LEU A 445 -16.41 22.28 11.83
C LEU A 445 -16.16 23.25 13.00
N LEU A 446 -16.22 24.55 12.74
CA LEU A 446 -15.98 25.60 13.75
C LEU A 446 -17.10 25.70 14.81
N SER A 447 -18.27 25.12 14.56
CA SER A 447 -19.42 25.13 15.48
C SER A 447 -19.56 23.84 16.29
N ARG A 448 -18.62 22.88 16.15
CA ARG A 448 -18.67 21.58 16.84
C ARG A 448 -18.06 21.65 18.24
N GLN A 449 -18.39 20.65 19.06
CA GLN A 449 -17.64 20.41 20.29
C GLN A 449 -16.16 20.21 19.97
N THR A 450 -15.33 20.81 20.80
CA THR A 450 -13.88 20.83 20.61
C THR A 450 -13.19 19.98 21.67
N GLU A 451 -12.09 19.34 21.28
CA GLU A 451 -11.21 18.67 22.21
C GLU A 451 -10.41 19.69 23.04
N PRO A 452 -9.99 19.33 24.27
CA PRO A 452 -9.16 20.23 25.08
C PRO A 452 -7.87 20.60 24.34
N SER A 453 -7.44 21.86 24.53
CA SER A 453 -6.27 22.43 23.86
C SER A 453 -4.98 21.72 24.27
N TYR A 454 -3.90 21.99 23.54
CA TYR A 454 -2.57 21.48 23.88
C TYR A 454 -2.14 21.92 25.29
N GLU A 455 -2.35 23.19 25.61
CA GLU A 455 -2.00 23.82 26.89
C GLU A 455 -2.78 23.17 28.04
N GLU A 456 -4.08 22.90 27.83
CA GLU A 456 -4.93 22.20 28.80
C GLU A 456 -4.50 20.75 29.03
N ARG A 457 -4.08 20.04 27.96
CA ARG A 457 -3.56 18.67 28.08
C ARG A 457 -2.24 18.63 28.83
N ILE A 458 -1.32 19.57 28.55
CA ILE A 458 -0.05 19.66 29.27
C ILE A 458 -0.26 20.00 30.74
N ALA A 459 -1.16 20.94 31.06
CA ALA A 459 -1.48 21.26 32.44
C ALA A 459 -1.92 19.99 33.19
N LYS A 460 -2.83 19.19 32.61
CA LYS A 460 -3.26 17.91 33.21
C LYS A 460 -2.13 16.89 33.36
N VAL A 461 -1.22 16.79 32.39
CA VAL A 461 -0.06 15.87 32.49
C VAL A 461 0.87 16.30 33.61
N LYS A 462 1.14 17.62 33.73
CA LYS A 462 1.95 18.18 34.81
C LYS A 462 1.31 17.95 36.18
N THR A 463 0.00 18.16 36.32
CA THR A 463 -0.74 17.88 37.57
C THR A 463 -0.65 16.40 37.96
N LYS A 464 -0.81 15.48 37.00
CA LYS A 464 -0.64 14.04 37.29
C LYS A 464 0.79 13.68 37.71
N LEU A 465 1.81 14.33 37.15
CA LEU A 465 3.20 14.14 37.54
C LEU A 465 3.46 14.67 38.95
N THR A 466 2.90 15.83 39.32
CA THR A 466 3.03 16.37 40.67
C THR A 466 2.27 15.55 41.71
N ASP A 467 1.07 15.06 41.38
CA ASP A 467 0.28 14.21 42.27
C ASP A 467 1.01 12.88 42.54
N ASN A 468 1.59 12.26 41.51
CA ASN A 468 2.38 11.04 41.65
C ASN A 468 3.66 11.24 42.46
N LEU A 469 4.28 12.43 42.41
CA LEU A 469 5.44 12.77 43.24
C LEU A 469 5.05 13.02 44.71
N SER A 470 3.84 13.56 44.97
CA SER A 470 3.33 13.79 46.32
C SER A 470 2.84 12.53 47.05
N ILE A 471 2.51 11.46 46.31
CA ILE A 471 2.11 10.15 46.85
C ILE A 471 3.34 9.27 47.13
N ALA A 472 4.50 9.62 46.56
CA ALA A 472 5.77 8.90 46.75
C ALA A 472 6.67 9.51 47.85
N SER A 473 6.25 10.62 48.46
CA SER A 473 6.83 11.25 49.66
C SER A 473 5.95 10.97 50.86
#